data_AF-A0AAP0AXM4-F1
#
_entry.id   AF-A0AAP0AXM4-F1
#
_cell.length_a   1.000
_cell.length_b   1.000
_cell.length_c   1.000
_cell.angle_alpha   90.00
_cell.angle_beta   90.00
_cell.angle_gamma   90.00
#
_symmetry.space_group_name_H-M   'P 1'
#
loop_
_entity.id
_entity.type
_entity.pdbx_description
1 polymer ?
#
loop_
_entity_poly.entity_id
_entity_poly.type
_entity_poly.pdbx_seq_one_letter_code
_entity_poly.pdbx_strand_id
1 'polypeptide(L)' 'MSFALFVEINQHGHSILLGCDLISSEDTEKFIWLFDTWLTYMNNKPPNTTITDQDRAMQNAIQIIFPNISHT' A
#
# COMPACT_ATOMS: atom_id res chain seq x y z
N MET A 1 3.22 -13.82 10.04
CA MET A 1 3.32 -13.79 8.57
C MET A 1 1.97 -13.37 8.04
N SER A 2 1.91 -12.24 7.36
CA SER A 2 0.70 -11.64 6.81
C SER A 2 0.82 -11.55 5.29
N PHE A 3 -0.31 -11.57 4.61
CA PHE A 3 -0.41 -11.54 3.15
C PHE A 3 -1.00 -10.20 2.73
N ALA A 4 -0.21 -9.38 2.06
CA ALA A 4 -0.60 -8.05 1.60
C ALA A 4 -1.04 -8.12 0.13
N LEU A 5 -2.19 -7.51 -0.17
CA LEU A 5 -2.74 -7.41 -1.51
C LEU A 5 -2.76 -5.95 -1.97
N PHE A 6 -2.29 -5.69 -3.18
CA PHE A 6 -2.44 -4.41 -3.84
C PHE A 6 -3.55 -4.51 -4.87
N VAL A 7 -4.65 -3.81 -4.61
CA VAL A 7 -5.84 -3.85 -5.45
C VAL A 7 -6.18 -2.44 -5.92
N GLU A 8 -6.32 -2.28 -7.23
CA GLU A 8 -6.86 -1.07 -7.84
C GLU A 8 -8.36 -1.20 -8.04
N ILE A 9 -9.09 -0.09 -7.89
CA ILE A 9 -10.49 0.02 -8.29
C ILE A 9 -10.56 0.90 -9.53
N ASN A 10 -10.99 0.34 -10.65
CA ASN A 10 -11.15 1.12 -11.88
C ASN A 10 -12.40 2.01 -11.86
N GLN A 11 -12.58 2.84 -12.89
CA GLN A 11 -13.73 3.74 -13.03
C GLN A 11 -15.12 3.05 -13.06
N HIS A 12 -15.16 1.74 -13.27
CA HIS A 12 -16.38 0.93 -13.25
C HIS A 12 -16.59 0.21 -11.91
N GLY A 13 -15.71 0.44 -10.93
CA GLY A 13 -15.78 -0.22 -9.62
C GLY A 13 -15.23 -1.65 -9.60
N HIS A 14 -14.56 -2.10 -10.66
CA HIS A 14 -13.98 -3.44 -10.68
C HIS A 14 -12.63 -3.46 -9.96
N SER A 15 -12.44 -4.46 -9.12
CA SER A 15 -11.17 -4.77 -8.48
C SER A 15 -10.20 -5.41 -9.47
N ILE A 16 -9.00 -4.84 -9.56
CA ILE A 16 -7.89 -5.36 -10.36
C ILE A 16 -6.72 -5.65 -9.41
N LEU A 17 -6.28 -6.91 -9.35
CA LEU A 17 -5.12 -7.29 -8.56
C LEU A 17 -3.85 -6.78 -9.25
N LEU A 18 -3.16 -5.84 -8.61
CA LEU A 18 -1.89 -5.28 -9.09
C LEU A 18 -0.69 -6.11 -8.62
N GLY A 19 -0.81 -6.77 -7.47
CA GLY A 19 0.26 -7.60 -6.92
C GLY A 19 -0.02 -8.05 -5.49
N CYS A 20 0.91 -8.81 -4.94
CA CYS A 20 0.84 -9.31 -3.59
C CYS A 20 2.24 -9.50 -2.99
N ASP A 21 2.33 -9.48 -1.66
CA ASP A 21 3.57 -9.81 -0.96
C ASP A 21 3.29 -10.52 0.38
N LEU A 22 4.29 -11.21 0.91
CA LEU A 22 4.28 -11.87 2.21
C LEU A 22 5.22 -11.15 3.16
N ILE A 23 4.66 -10.56 4.21
CA ILE A 23 5.45 -9.90 5.26
C ILE A 23 5.55 -10.80 6.48
N SER A 24 6.72 -10.84 7.10
CA SER A 24 6.96 -11.66 8.30
C SER A 24 6.11 -11.22 9.49
N SER A 25 5.86 -9.91 9.60
CA SER A 25 5.15 -9.22 10.69
C SER A 25 4.57 -7.90 10.18
N GLU A 26 3.56 -7.38 10.88
CA GLU A 26 2.85 -6.13 10.58
C GLU A 26 3.45 -4.96 11.38
N ASP A 27 4.72 -4.66 11.08
CA ASP A 27 5.45 -3.55 11.70
C ASP A 27 5.68 -2.41 10.70
N THR A 28 5.82 -1.17 11.18
CA THR A 28 5.94 0.01 10.32
C THR A 28 7.11 -0.10 9.35
N GLU A 29 8.27 -0.58 9.81
CA GLU A 29 9.46 -0.75 8.97
C GLU A 29 9.22 -1.73 7.82
N LYS A 30 8.46 -2.80 8.06
CA LYS A 30 8.10 -3.80 7.05
C LYS A 30 7.14 -3.22 6.03
N PHE A 31 6.16 -2.44 6.48
CA PHE A 31 5.25 -1.72 5.58
C PHE A 31 5.95 -0.63 4.77
N ILE A 32 6.91 0.09 5.34
CA ILE A 32 7.74 1.06 4.59
C ILE A 32 8.46 0.34 3.46
N TRP A 33 9.16 -0.75 3.77
CA TRP A 33 9.86 -1.55 2.75
C TRP A 33 8.91 -2.08 1.68
N LEU A 34 7.75 -2.59 2.09
CA LEU A 34 6.73 -3.12 1.19
C LEU A 34 6.19 -2.04 0.25
N PHE A 35 5.82 -0.87 0.76
CA PHE A 35 5.28 0.23 -0.04
C PHE A 35 6.32 0.87 -0.94
N ASP A 36 7.58 1.02 -0.49
CA ASP A 36 8.68 1.52 -1.30
C ASP A 36 8.99 0.58 -2.48
N THR A 37 9.03 -0.73 -2.19
CA THR A 37 9.21 -1.78 -3.20
C THR A 37 8.08 -1.74 -4.22
N TRP A 38 6.83 -1.70 -3.76
CA TRP A 38 5.67 -1.60 -4.65
C TRP A 38 5.69 -0.31 -5.48
N LEU A 39 6.00 0.84 -4.89
CA LEU A 39 6.09 2.13 -5.59
C LEU A 39 7.15 2.10 -6.69
N THR A 40 8.29 1.46 -6.43
CA THR A 40 9.33 1.22 -7.43
C THR A 40 8.80 0.43 -8.62
N TYR A 41 8.03 -0.65 -8.39
CA TYR A 41 7.37 -1.42 -9.45
C TYR A 41 6.33 -0.59 -10.23
N MET A 42 5.72 0.40 -9.58
CA MET A 42 4.77 1.34 -10.21
C MET A 42 5.47 2.54 -10.88
N ASN A 43 6.77 2.45 -11.18
CA ASN A 43 7.57 3.52 -11.78
C ASN A 43 7.55 4.83 -10.97
N ASN A 44 7.58 4.73 -9.64
CA ASN A 44 7.52 5.86 -8.71
C ASN A 44 6.26 6.74 -8.88
N LYS A 45 5.18 6.15 -9.39
CA LYS A 45 3.88 6.81 -9.50
C LYS A 45 2.99 6.37 -8.33
N PRO A 46 2.78 7.24 -7.32
CA PRO A 46 1.90 6.92 -6.21
C PRO A 46 0.43 6.82 -6.67
N PRO A 47 -0.41 6.08 -5.94
CA PRO A 47 -1.84 6.05 -6.19
C PRO A 47 -2.48 7.40 -5.87
N ASN A 48 -3.66 7.67 -6.43
CA ASN A 48 -4.40 8.90 -6.10
C ASN A 48 -5.08 8.82 -4.72
N THR A 49 -5.46 7.62 -4.32
CA THR A 49 -6.17 7.35 -3.06
C THR A 49 -5.83 5.93 -2.63
N THR A 50 -5.69 5.72 -1.33
CA THR A 50 -5.40 4.41 -0.75
C THR A 50 -6.40 4.15 0.36
N ILE A 51 -6.99 2.96 0.34
CA ILE A 51 -7.85 2.44 1.40
C ILE A 51 -7.08 1.31 2.06
N THR A 52 -6.96 1.34 3.38
CA THR A 52 -6.30 0.28 4.14
C THR A 52 -7.18 -0.25 5.25
N ASP A 53 -6.84 -1.42 5.77
CA ASP A 53 -7.27 -1.75 7.13
C ASP A 53 -6.63 -0.74 8.08
N GLN A 54 -7.35 -0.35 9.14
CA GLN A 54 -6.98 0.76 10.02
C GLN A 54 -5.77 0.43 10.93
N ASP A 55 -4.84 -0.37 10.43
CA ASP A 55 -3.61 -0.72 11.11
C ASP A 55 -2.71 0.51 11.25
N ARG A 56 -2.27 0.75 12.48
CA ARG A 56 -1.46 1.92 12.83
C ARG A 56 -0.07 1.84 12.21
N ALA A 57 0.49 0.63 12.10
CA ALA A 57 1.82 0.45 11.54
C ALA A 57 1.83 0.76 10.04
N MET A 58 0.77 0.36 9.34
CA MET A 58 0.51 0.65 7.93
C MET A 58 0.23 2.15 7.70
N GLN A 59 -0.60 2.77 8.54
CA GLN A 59 -0.85 4.22 8.47
C GLN A 59 0.44 5.05 8.58
N ASN A 60 1.32 4.71 9.52
CA ASN A 60 2.62 5.38 9.67
C ASN A 60 3.47 5.23 8.39
N ALA A 61 3.51 4.02 7.82
CA ALA A 61 4.29 3.75 6.62
C ALA A 61 3.74 4.52 5.40
N ILE A 62 2.42 4.61 5.26
CA ILE A 62 1.78 5.42 4.21
C ILE A 62 2.12 6.90 4.36
N GLN A 63 2.09 7.45 5.57
CA GLN A 63 2.48 8.84 5.79
C GLN A 63 3.94 9.13 5.40
N ILE A 64 4.82 8.13 5.51
CA ILE A 64 6.24 8.23 5.16
C ILE A 64 6.45 8.10 3.64
N ILE A 65 5.87 7.08 3.00
CA ILE A 65 6.08 6.78 1.58
C ILE A 65 5.20 7.65 0.67
N PHE A 66 4.03 8.04 1.15
CA PHE A 66 2.98 8.74 0.41
C PHE A 66 2.50 10.02 1.12
N PRO A 67 3.37 11.00 1.40
CA PRO A 67 3.05 12.13 2.27
C PRO A 67 1.92 13.05 1.76
N ASN A 68 1.61 12.98 0.46
CA ASN A 68 0.63 13.85 -0.20
C ASN A 68 -0.68 13.15 -0.58
N ILE A 69 -0.87 11.87 -0.20
CA ILE A 69 -2.10 11.13 -0.54
C ILE A 69 -3.18 11.38 0.52
N SER A 70 -4.42 11.55 0.07
CA SER A 70 -5.58 11.52 0.96
C SER A 70 -5.84 10.08 1.42
N HIS A 71 -5.68 9.82 2.72
CA HIS A 71 -5.95 8.54 3.36
C HIS A 71 -7.37 8.51 3.93
N THR A 72 -8.10 7.41 3.76
CA THR A 72 -9.45 7.21 4.33
C THR A 72 -9.58 5.81 4.89
#